data_AF-A0A522U083-F1
#
_entry.id   AF-A0A522U083-F1
#
_cell.length_a   1.000
_cell.length_b   1.000
_cell.length_c   1.000
_cell.angle_alpha   90.00
_cell.angle_beta   90.00
_cell.angle_gamma   90.00
#
_symmetry.space_group_name_H-M   'P 1'
#
loop_
_entity.id
_entity.type
_entity.pdbx_description
1 polymer ?
#
loop_
_entity_poly.entity_id
_entity_poly.type
_entity_poly.pdbx_seq_one_letter_code
_entity_poly.pdbx_strand_id
1 'polypeptide(L)'
;MGSDERGWTGAEAWIFLSIGDAAGTGGAPLDKVIAAADSNNHAIPTVDEFSSAVGQLVGAGLVIGSPDRYSLTEAGEKLFKEINSVRRGHITRFLDTLDKWRTRPPSRAAAVAWVVDPQQFHRAWELYHKWFEAWFARHKKRDRNDRSL
;
A
#
# COMPACT_ATOMS: atom_id res chain seq x y z
N MET A 1 29.57 9.63 10.94
CA MET A 1 28.22 9.54 11.51
C MET A 1 27.27 10.11 10.46
N GLY A 2 26.98 9.31 9.43
CA GLY A 2 26.11 9.70 8.32
C GLY A 2 24.68 9.40 8.71
N SER A 3 23.87 10.43 8.91
CA SER A 3 22.42 10.30 8.97
C SER A 3 21.92 10.11 7.54
N ASP A 4 22.00 8.87 7.04
CA ASP A 4 21.51 8.53 5.70
C ASP A 4 20.02 8.86 5.60
N GLU A 5 19.70 9.59 4.54
CA GLU A 5 18.39 10.09 4.16
C GLU A 5 17.39 8.92 3.99
N ARG A 6 16.77 8.47 5.08
CA ARG A 6 15.53 7.69 5.00
C ARG A 6 14.41 8.65 4.63
N GLY A 7 14.28 8.87 3.33
CA GLY A 7 13.32 9.80 2.74
C GLY A 7 12.28 9.09 1.90
N TRP A 8 11.44 9.90 1.26
CA TRP A 8 10.35 9.52 0.36
C TRP A 8 10.88 8.90 -0.94
N THR A 9 11.47 7.70 -0.81
CA THR A 9 12.18 6.95 -1.86
C THR A 9 11.23 6.38 -2.90
N GLY A 10 9.98 6.14 -2.48
CA GLY A 10 8.86 5.79 -3.31
C GLY A 10 8.00 4.68 -2.75
N ALA A 11 8.55 3.88 -1.85
CA ALA A 11 7.81 2.82 -1.18
C ALA A 11 6.61 3.37 -0.38
N GLU A 12 6.76 4.56 0.17
CA GLU A 12 5.75 5.27 0.94
C GLU A 12 4.51 5.57 0.10
N ALA A 13 4.70 5.96 -1.17
CA ALA A 13 3.62 6.43 -2.03
C ALA A 13 2.61 5.31 -2.34
N TRP A 14 3.09 4.17 -2.85
CA TRP A 14 2.19 3.05 -3.15
C TRP A 14 1.68 2.35 -1.89
N ILE A 15 2.44 2.30 -0.78
CA ILE A 15 1.92 1.75 0.48
C ILE A 15 0.83 2.65 1.06
N PHE A 16 1.00 3.96 1.05
CA PHE A 16 -0.04 4.92 1.46
C PHE A 16 -1.31 4.77 0.63
N LEU A 17 -1.18 4.73 -0.70
CA LEU A 17 -2.32 4.52 -1.59
C LEU A 17 -3.00 3.17 -1.33
N SER A 18 -2.22 2.11 -1.11
CA SER A 18 -2.74 0.77 -0.86
C SER A 18 -3.48 0.65 0.46
N ILE A 19 -3.00 1.32 1.52
CA ILE A 19 -3.73 1.44 2.78
C ILE A 19 -5.04 2.19 2.55
N GLY A 20 -5.01 3.32 1.82
CA GLY A 20 -6.22 4.09 1.51
C GLY A 20 -7.25 3.32 0.67
N ASP A 21 -6.82 2.55 -0.32
CA ASP A 21 -7.71 1.73 -1.15
C ASP A 21 -8.28 0.52 -0.38
N ALA A 22 -7.50 -0.04 0.55
CA ALA A 22 -7.90 -1.20 1.34
C ALA A 22 -8.70 -0.83 2.61
N ALA A 23 -8.58 0.41 3.10
CA ALA A 23 -9.18 0.83 4.36
C ALA A 23 -10.71 0.89 4.28
N GLY A 24 -11.36 0.00 5.04
CA GLY A 24 -12.76 0.12 5.43
C GLY A 24 -12.91 0.69 6.84
N THR A 25 -14.13 0.64 7.39
CA THR A 25 -14.37 0.97 8.80
C THR A 25 -13.51 0.08 9.70
N GLY A 26 -12.60 0.70 10.48
CA GLY A 26 -11.71 -0.01 11.40
C GLY A 26 -10.33 -0.41 10.84
N GLY A 27 -9.97 0.02 9.64
CA GLY A 27 -8.65 -0.23 9.03
C GLY A 27 -8.54 -1.55 8.27
N ALA A 28 -7.53 -1.64 7.41
CA ALA A 28 -7.28 -2.76 6.52
C ALA A 28 -6.35 -3.80 7.15
N PRO A 29 -6.67 -5.11 7.06
CA PRO A 29 -5.70 -6.16 7.37
C PRO A 29 -4.59 -6.23 6.30
N LEU A 30 -3.43 -6.77 6.68
CA LEU A 30 -2.23 -6.77 5.85
C LEU A 30 -2.41 -7.47 4.49
N ASP A 31 -3.20 -8.55 4.42
CA ASP A 31 -3.48 -9.26 3.16
C ASP A 31 -4.22 -8.37 2.15
N LYS A 32 -5.10 -7.49 2.63
CA LYS A 32 -5.81 -6.52 1.79
C LYS A 32 -4.92 -5.37 1.36
N VAL A 33 -4.02 -4.92 2.23
CA VAL A 33 -3.01 -3.91 1.87
C VAL A 33 -2.06 -4.48 0.81
N ILE A 34 -1.61 -5.73 0.94
CA ILE A 34 -0.78 -6.41 -0.07
C ILE A 34 -1.51 -6.55 -1.40
N ALA A 35 -2.79 -6.95 -1.38
CA ALA A 35 -3.60 -7.04 -2.60
C ALA A 35 -3.74 -5.68 -3.31
N ALA A 36 -3.95 -4.59 -2.55
CA ALA A 36 -4.01 -3.24 -3.09
C ALA A 36 -2.64 -2.76 -3.62
N ALA A 37 -1.53 -3.16 -2.98
CA ALA A 37 -0.17 -2.87 -3.43
C ALA A 37 0.13 -3.49 -4.80
N ASP A 38 -0.25 -4.75 -4.99
CA ASP A 38 -0.12 -5.42 -6.29
C ASP A 38 -1.01 -4.74 -7.36
N SER A 39 -2.21 -4.29 -6.99
CA SER A 39 -3.06 -3.53 -7.92
C SER A 39 -2.49 -2.16 -8.30
N ASN A 40 -1.75 -1.52 -7.40
CA ASN A 40 -1.19 -0.18 -7.61
C ASN A 40 0.11 -0.16 -8.40
N ASN A 41 1.00 -1.13 -8.14
CA ASN A 41 2.37 -1.14 -8.67
C ASN A 41 2.70 -2.42 -9.46
N HIS A 42 1.81 -3.42 -9.51
CA HIS A 42 2.10 -4.75 -10.07
C HIS A 42 3.32 -5.42 -9.41
N ALA A 43 3.47 -5.21 -8.10
CA ALA A 43 4.55 -5.73 -7.29
C ALA A 43 4.06 -6.06 -5.87
N ILE A 44 4.80 -6.91 -5.17
CA ILE A 44 4.59 -7.18 -3.75
C ILE A 44 5.73 -6.50 -2.97
N PRO A 45 5.43 -5.66 -1.97
CA PRO A 45 6.49 -5.02 -1.18
C PRO A 45 7.25 -6.09 -0.40
N THR A 46 8.55 -5.87 -0.23
CA THR A 46 9.35 -6.64 0.73
C THR A 46 8.99 -6.24 2.17
N VAL A 47 9.37 -7.07 3.14
CA VAL A 47 9.17 -6.79 4.58
C VAL A 47 9.88 -5.49 5.00
N ASP A 48 11.08 -5.24 4.48
CA ASP A 48 11.88 -4.07 4.82
C ASP A 48 11.34 -2.79 4.18
N GLU A 49 10.91 -2.87 2.91
CA GLU A 49 10.22 -1.75 2.23
C GLU A 49 8.93 -1.40 2.97
N PHE A 50 8.14 -2.40 3.34
CA PHE A 50 6.89 -2.18 4.06
C PHE A 50 7.14 -1.56 5.43
N SER A 51 8.07 -2.13 6.20
CA SER A 51 8.41 -1.65 7.54
C SER A 51 8.91 -0.20 7.50
N SER A 52 9.82 0.10 6.59
CA SER A 52 10.40 1.45 6.44
C SER A 52 9.35 2.46 6.00
N ALA A 53 8.53 2.11 5.01
CA ALA A 53 7.48 2.99 4.51
C ALA A 53 6.41 3.28 5.57
N VAL A 54 5.94 2.27 6.30
CA VAL A 54 4.98 2.48 7.39
C VAL A 54 5.60 3.32 8.49
N GLY A 55 6.85 3.08 8.88
CA GLY A 55 7.57 3.91 9.85
C GLY A 55 7.66 5.39 9.42
N GLN A 56 7.90 5.65 8.14
CA GLN A 56 7.91 7.01 7.59
C GLN A 56 6.52 7.64 7.59
N LEU A 57 5.48 6.89 7.19
CA LEU A 57 4.09 7.37 7.12
C LEU A 57 3.47 7.61 8.50
N VAL A 58 3.80 6.78 9.49
CA VAL A 58 3.40 6.96 10.89
C VAL A 58 4.13 8.17 11.48
N GLY A 59 5.44 8.32 11.25
CA GLY A 59 6.19 9.50 11.67
C GLY A 59 5.67 10.80 11.05
N ALA A 60 5.18 10.73 9.81
CA ALA A 60 4.51 11.83 9.13
C ALA A 60 3.08 12.12 9.63
N GLY A 61 2.51 11.27 10.48
CA GLY A 61 1.14 11.41 10.97
C GLY A 61 0.08 11.15 9.90
N LEU A 62 0.40 10.40 8.84
CA LEU A 62 -0.52 10.08 7.73
C LEU A 62 -1.20 8.72 7.89
N VAL A 63 -0.57 7.80 8.62
CA VAL A 63 -1.03 6.44 8.83
C VAL A 63 -1.03 6.11 10.32
N ILE A 64 -2.01 5.32 10.74
CA ILE A 64 -2.01 4.60 12.01
C ILE A 64 -1.74 3.13 11.67
N GLY A 65 -0.62 2.62 12.19
CA GLY A 65 -0.30 1.20 12.14
C GLY A 65 -0.61 0.55 13.48
N SER A 66 -1.17 -0.66 13.43
CA SER A 66 -1.16 -1.63 14.52
C SER A 66 -0.63 -2.96 13.98
N PRO A 67 -0.30 -3.95 14.83
CA PRO A 67 0.14 -5.25 14.35
C PRO A 67 -0.81 -5.85 13.31
N ASP A 68 -2.13 -5.69 13.48
CA ASP A 68 -3.12 -6.40 12.65
C ASP A 68 -3.83 -5.53 11.62
N ARG A 69 -3.80 -4.19 11.78
CA ARG A 69 -4.55 -3.26 10.93
C ARG A 69 -3.82 -1.96 10.64
N TYR A 70 -4.06 -1.46 9.43
CA TYR A 70 -3.52 -0.20 8.93
C TYR A 70 -4.66 0.72 8.50
N SER A 71 -4.62 1.98 8.91
CA SER A 71 -5.61 2.98 8.49
C SER A 71 -4.94 4.32 8.22
N LEU A 72 -5.62 5.16 7.46
CA LEU A 72 -5.23 6.57 7.33
C LEU A 72 -5.61 7.31 8.61
N THR A 73 -4.82 8.33 8.97
CA THR A 73 -5.28 9.37 9.92
C THR A 73 -6.23 10.32 9.20
N GLU A 74 -6.85 11.27 9.91
CA GLU A 74 -7.64 12.33 9.26
C GLU A 74 -6.81 13.12 8.22
N ALA A 75 -5.56 13.44 8.55
CA ALA A 75 -4.63 14.08 7.62
C ALA A 75 -4.31 13.19 6.42
N GLY A 76 -4.11 11.89 6.64
CA GLY A 76 -3.94 10.89 5.59
C GLY A 76 -5.16 10.80 4.68
N GLU A 77 -6.37 10.73 5.24
CA GLU A 77 -7.60 10.68 4.44
C GLU A 77 -7.78 11.93 3.57
N LYS A 78 -7.48 13.11 4.11
CA LYS A 78 -7.55 14.36 3.35
C LYS A 78 -6.59 14.33 2.16
N LEU A 79 -5.34 13.93 2.40
CA LEU A 79 -4.33 13.82 1.35
C LEU A 79 -4.70 12.74 0.32
N PHE A 80 -5.23 11.61 0.77
CA PHE A 80 -5.70 10.53 -0.10
C PHE A 80 -6.86 11.00 -0.99
N LYS A 81 -7.84 11.73 -0.43
CA LYS A 81 -8.94 12.35 -1.18
C LYS A 81 -8.43 13.38 -2.19
N GLU A 82 -7.44 14.18 -1.83
CA GLU A 82 -6.82 15.15 -2.74
C GLU A 82 -6.14 14.45 -3.94
N ILE A 83 -5.32 13.44 -3.68
CA ILE A 83 -4.66 12.64 -4.73
C ILE A 83 -5.68 11.98 -5.66
N ASN A 84 -6.81 11.54 -5.11
CA ASN A 84 -7.89 10.87 -5.83
C ASN A 84 -9.00 11.80 -6.36
N SER A 85 -8.84 13.12 -6.23
CA SER A 85 -9.84 14.10 -6.71
C SER A 85 -10.01 14.08 -8.23
N VAL A 86 -9.01 13.57 -8.96
CA VAL A 86 -9.05 13.34 -10.39
C VAL A 86 -8.93 11.84 -10.67
N ARG A 87 -9.87 11.28 -11.43
CA ARG A 87 -9.83 9.87 -11.80
C ARG A 87 -8.64 9.58 -12.70
N ARG A 88 -7.78 8.66 -12.26
CA ARG A 88 -6.59 8.17 -12.99
C ARG A 88 -6.50 6.65 -12.86
N GLY A 89 -5.76 6.00 -13.76
CA GLY A 89 -5.38 4.59 -13.58
C GLY A 89 -4.47 4.41 -12.36
N HIS A 90 -4.49 3.23 -11.74
CA HIS A 90 -3.75 2.99 -10.48
C HIS A 90 -2.25 3.27 -10.60
N ILE A 91 -1.60 2.76 -11.66
CA ILE A 91 -0.16 2.98 -11.89
C ILE A 91 0.18 4.46 -12.15
N THR A 92 -0.64 5.17 -12.93
CA THR A 92 -0.44 6.61 -13.19
C THR A 92 -0.58 7.42 -11.91
N ARG A 93 -1.59 7.11 -11.09
CA ARG A 93 -1.80 7.74 -9.78
C ARG A 93 -0.60 7.52 -8.87
N PHE A 94 -0.06 6.30 -8.84
CA PHE A 94 1.14 5.98 -8.07
C PHE A 94 2.35 6.80 -8.54
N LEU A 95 2.68 6.76 -9.83
CA LEU A 95 3.84 7.46 -10.40
C LEU A 95 3.79 8.96 -10.15
N ASP A 96 2.61 9.58 -10.29
CA ASP A 96 2.43 11.00 -10.01
C ASP A 96 2.61 11.33 -8.52
N THR A 97 2.15 10.45 -7.63
CA THR A 97 2.32 10.62 -6.18
C THR A 97 3.79 10.48 -5.78
N LEU A 98 4.47 9.48 -6.35
CA LEU A 98 5.90 9.25 -6.20
C LEU A 98 6.71 10.49 -6.60
N ASP A 99 6.49 11.00 -7.81
CA ASP A 99 7.22 12.16 -8.34
C ASP A 99 7.02 13.42 -7.46
N LYS A 100 5.76 13.65 -7.05
CA LYS A 100 5.44 14.74 -6.12
C LYS A 100 6.13 14.59 -4.78
N TRP A 101 6.18 13.38 -4.20
CA TRP A 101 6.76 13.19 -2.87
C TRP A 101 8.30 13.24 -2.88
N ARG A 102 8.93 12.85 -3.99
CA ARG A 102 10.38 13.02 -4.18
C ARG A 102 10.80 14.49 -4.22
N THR A 103 9.99 15.34 -4.86
CA THR A 103 10.29 16.76 -5.01
C THR A 103 9.78 17.59 -3.83
N ARG A 104 8.61 17.22 -3.29
CA ARG A 104 7.95 17.87 -2.18
C ARG A 104 7.37 16.82 -1.22
N PRO A 105 8.19 16.35 -0.27
CA PRO A 105 7.76 15.51 0.84
C PRO A 105 6.46 16.01 1.50
N PRO A 106 5.48 15.13 1.78
CA PRO A 106 4.27 15.53 2.51
C PRO A 106 4.58 15.83 3.99
N SER A 107 5.72 15.39 4.51
CA SER A 107 6.22 15.76 5.84
C SER A 107 7.74 15.75 5.91
N ARG A 108 8.30 16.57 6.80
CA ARG A 108 9.72 16.57 7.20
C ARG A 108 9.96 15.88 8.55
N ALA A 109 8.91 15.33 9.16
CA ALA A 109 9.04 14.57 10.40
C ALA A 109 9.91 13.33 10.18
N ALA A 110 10.69 12.97 11.20
CA ALA A 110 11.51 11.77 11.16
C ALA A 110 10.63 10.51 11.10
N ALA A 111 11.10 9.49 10.41
CA ALA A 111 10.52 8.15 10.51
C ALA A 111 10.52 7.66 11.96
N VAL A 112 9.49 6.92 12.33
CA VAL A 112 9.50 6.16 13.59
C VAL A 112 10.00 4.75 13.34
N ALA A 113 10.60 4.14 14.36
CA ALA A 113 10.95 2.73 14.30
C ALA A 113 9.66 1.90 14.20
N TRP A 114 9.51 1.20 13.08
CA TRP A 114 8.38 0.32 12.81
C TRP A 114 8.90 -0.96 12.16
N VAL A 115 8.40 -2.11 12.62
CA VAL A 115 8.75 -3.43 12.10
C VAL A 115 7.47 -4.24 12.01
N VAL A 116 7.15 -4.73 10.82
CA VAL A 116 6.13 -5.76 10.65
C VAL A 116 6.74 -7.12 10.93
N ASP A 117 6.02 -8.01 11.63
CA ASP A 117 6.47 -9.38 11.84
C ASP A 117 6.65 -10.08 10.46
N PRO A 118 7.86 -10.55 10.10
CA PRO A 118 8.09 -11.22 8.83
C PRO A 118 7.19 -12.45 8.63
N GLN A 119 6.87 -13.18 9.71
CA GLN A 119 5.98 -14.33 9.62
C GLN A 119 4.54 -13.91 9.35
N GLN A 120 4.08 -12.83 9.98
CA GLN A 120 2.77 -12.25 9.71
C GLN A 120 2.67 -11.75 8.27
N PHE A 121 3.71 -11.08 7.78
CA PHE A 121 3.77 -10.61 6.40
C PHE A 121 3.69 -11.78 5.41
N HIS A 122 4.45 -12.84 5.65
CA HIS A 122 4.40 -14.04 4.82
C HIS A 122 3.00 -14.69 4.82
N ARG A 123 2.38 -14.87 6.00
CA ARG A 123 1.01 -15.39 6.10
C ARG A 123 -0.01 -14.52 5.34
N ALA A 124 0.13 -13.20 5.42
CA ALA A 124 -0.74 -12.27 4.70
C ALA A 124 -0.57 -12.40 3.18
N TRP A 125 0.66 -12.55 2.70
CA TRP A 125 0.95 -12.84 1.29
C TRP A 125 0.34 -14.18 0.84
N GLU A 126 0.45 -15.24 1.64
CA GLU A 126 -0.16 -16.54 1.32
C GLU A 126 -1.70 -16.44 1.21
N LEU A 127 -2.34 -15.69 2.11
CA LEU A 127 -3.79 -15.47 2.08
C LEU A 127 -4.21 -14.72 0.82
N TYR A 128 -3.48 -13.66 0.46
CA TYR A 128 -3.68 -12.93 -0.79
C TYR A 128 -3.52 -13.86 -2.00
N HIS A 129 -2.41 -14.61 -2.05
CA HIS A 129 -2.08 -15.47 -3.18
C HIS A 129 -3.13 -16.57 -3.41
N LYS A 130 -3.56 -17.26 -2.34
CA LYS A 130 -4.64 -18.26 -2.39
C LYS A 130 -5.95 -17.65 -2.90
N TRP A 131 -6.29 -16.44 -2.44
CA TRP A 131 -7.47 -15.73 -2.93
C TRP A 131 -7.35 -15.41 -4.42
N PHE A 132 -6.20 -14.90 -4.86
CA PHE A 132 -5.94 -14.53 -6.25
C PHE A 132 -6.01 -15.75 -7.18
N GLU A 133 -5.39 -16.87 -6.82
CA GLU A 133 -5.46 -18.12 -7.58
C GLU A 133 -6.90 -18.62 -7.72
N ALA A 134 -7.68 -18.62 -6.64
CA ALA A 134 -9.08 -19.02 -6.67
C ALA A 134 -9.92 -18.09 -7.56
N TRP A 135 -9.67 -16.78 -7.49
CA TRP A 135 -10.32 -15.79 -8.35
C TRP A 135 -9.95 -16.02 -9.82
N PHE A 136 -8.67 -16.19 -10.13
CA PHE A 136 -8.15 -16.40 -11.49
C PHE A 136 -8.72 -17.69 -12.10
N ALA A 137 -8.73 -18.78 -11.34
CA ALA A 137 -9.30 -20.06 -11.78
C ALA A 137 -10.79 -19.97 -12.13
N ARG A 138 -11.56 -19.16 -11.39
CA ARG A 138 -12.99 -18.92 -11.68
C ARG A 138 -13.18 -18.11 -12.96
N HIS A 139 -12.38 -17.06 -13.17
CA HIS A 139 -12.53 -16.17 -14.33
C HIS A 139 -12.03 -16.80 -15.63
N LYS A 140 -10.95 -17.60 -15.57
CA LYS A 140 -10.48 -18.39 -16.72
C LYS A 140 -11.50 -19.45 -17.17
N LYS A 141 -12.29 -20.01 -16.24
CA LYS A 141 -13.38 -20.96 -16.57
C LYS A 141 -14.54 -20.25 -17.27
N ARG A 142 -14.89 -19.02 -16.86
CA ARG A 142 -15.96 -18.24 -17.47
C ARG A 142 -15.64 -17.84 -18.91
N ASP A 143 -14.43 -17.33 -19.17
CA ASP A 143 -13.99 -16.94 -20.52
C ASP A 143 -13.93 -18.13 -21.50
N ARG A 144 -13.75 -19.36 -20.99
CA ARG A 144 -13.79 -20.58 -21.81
C ARG A 144 -15.22 -20.95 -22.19
N ASN A 145 -16.16 -20.85 -21.26
CA ASN A 145 -17.57 -21.18 -21.50
C ASN A 145 -18.25 -20.19 -22.46
N ASP A 146 -17.87 -18.90 -22.39
CA ASP A 146 -18.42 -17.85 -23.27
C ASP A 146 -17.85 -17.90 -24.71
N ARG A 147 -16.75 -18.62 -24.94
CA ARG A 147 -16.15 -18.83 -26.29
C ARG A 147 -16.56 -20.15 -26.96
N SER A 148 -17.39 -20.95 -26.29
CA SER A 148 -17.90 -22.23 -26.79
C SER A 148 -19.38 -22.20 -27.22
N LEU A 149 -19.93 -20.99 -27.43
CA LEU A 149 -21.24 -20.71 -28.01
C LEU A 149 -21.06 -19.84 -29.26
#